data_AF-A0A0W0TP74-F1
#
_entry.id   AF-A0A0W0TP74-F1
#
_cell.length_a   1.000
_cell.length_b   1.000
_cell.length_c   1.000
_cell.angle_alpha   90.00
_cell.angle_beta   90.00
_cell.angle_gamma   90.00
#
_symmetry.space_group_name_H-M   'P 1'
#
loop_
_entity.id
_entity.type
_entity.pdbx_description
1 polymer ?
#
loop_
_entity_poly.entity_id
_entity_poly.type
_entity_poly.pdbx_seq_one_letter_code
_entity_poly.pdbx_strand_id
1 'polypeptide(L)'
;MFKKMASLITGTYGGKQETPQAENIPLSTVPKEVLIDDLFPFLDLNTLINLRATSKELYHFVNIFLKIERNAKIIGLTVLYKDSHFYAVGKNVAYKVFSDSIWDAILNDSFKNIDVTPDDIRNSFSSGVTLFKSEKAAKEKIKRETSTFNQVLYEKPCLASVNLQEDVILAKLERDKIGYNPNIIFVQRLGKCQIQYLDDIVSIESVPVSEVI
;
A
#
# COMPACT_ATOMS: atom_id res chain seq x y z
N MET A 1 -23.56 -20.47 16.69
CA MET A 1 -24.18 -20.44 15.34
C MET A 1 -23.68 -21.56 14.40
N PHE A 2 -23.06 -22.64 14.90
CA PHE A 2 -22.65 -23.82 14.13
C PHE A 2 -23.80 -24.67 13.52
N LYS A 3 -25.06 -24.33 13.81
CA LYS A 3 -26.22 -25.12 13.34
C LYS A 3 -26.46 -25.08 11.82
N LYS A 4 -25.98 -24.04 11.11
CA LYS A 4 -26.18 -23.92 9.66
C LYS A 4 -25.21 -24.76 8.82
N MET A 5 -24.00 -25.04 9.30
CA MET A 5 -23.10 -25.96 8.60
C MET A 5 -23.57 -27.41 8.72
N ALA A 6 -24.17 -27.79 9.85
CA ALA A 6 -24.70 -29.14 10.04
C ALA A 6 -25.87 -29.47 9.10
N SER A 7 -26.71 -28.49 8.73
CA SER A 7 -27.88 -28.74 7.87
C SER A 7 -27.56 -29.00 6.40
N LEU A 8 -26.34 -28.70 5.94
CA LEU A 8 -25.87 -29.08 4.59
C LEU A 8 -25.32 -30.51 4.55
N ILE A 9 -25.05 -31.11 5.72
CA ILE A 9 -24.39 -32.42 5.84
C ILE A 9 -25.40 -33.54 6.19
N THR A 10 -26.57 -33.22 6.76
CA THR A 10 -27.50 -34.24 7.28
C THR A 10 -28.67 -34.60 6.38
N GLY A 11 -28.68 -34.13 5.13
CA GLY A 11 -29.70 -34.49 4.16
C GLY A 11 -29.37 -35.78 3.41
N THR A 12 -29.61 -36.93 4.06
CA THR A 12 -29.84 -38.31 3.53
C THR A 12 -29.00 -39.40 4.21
N TYR A 13 -29.65 -40.54 4.41
CA TYR A 13 -29.15 -41.85 4.89
C TYR A 13 -29.04 -42.07 6.41
N GLY A 14 -30.04 -42.83 6.91
CA GLY A 14 -29.93 -43.58 8.15
C GLY A 14 -29.07 -44.85 7.96
N GLY A 15 -28.42 -45.25 9.04
CA GLY A 15 -27.79 -46.56 9.20
C GLY A 15 -26.25 -46.53 9.14
N LYS A 16 -25.65 -46.89 10.28
CA LYS A 16 -24.21 -47.12 10.57
C LYS A 16 -23.35 -45.84 10.75
N GLN A 17 -22.89 -45.67 11.98
CA GLN A 17 -21.80 -44.77 12.34
C GLN A 17 -20.49 -45.34 11.77
N GLU A 18 -20.24 -45.09 10.50
CA GLU A 18 -18.89 -44.91 10.01
C GLU A 18 -18.61 -43.41 10.15
N THR A 19 -17.53 -43.04 10.84
CA THR A 19 -17.03 -41.67 10.74
C THR A 19 -16.76 -41.46 9.25
N PRO A 20 -17.44 -40.51 8.57
CA PRO A 20 -17.12 -40.26 7.18
C PRO A 20 -15.65 -39.90 7.15
N GLN A 21 -14.84 -40.65 6.41
CA GLN A 21 -13.58 -40.12 5.92
C GLN A 21 -13.95 -38.76 5.35
N ALA A 22 -13.44 -37.69 5.94
CA ALA A 22 -13.75 -36.34 5.48
C ALA A 22 -13.28 -36.30 4.02
N GLU A 23 -14.22 -36.45 3.10
CA GLU A 23 -13.95 -36.20 1.69
C GLU A 23 -13.36 -34.79 1.65
N ASN A 24 -12.20 -34.66 1.01
CA ASN A 24 -11.57 -33.36 0.83
C ASN A 24 -12.43 -32.56 -0.13
N ILE A 25 -13.52 -31.98 0.40
CA ILE A 25 -14.42 -31.11 -0.34
C ILE A 25 -13.59 -29.91 -0.78
N PRO A 26 -13.45 -29.66 -2.09
CA PRO A 26 -12.69 -28.52 -2.58
C PRO A 26 -13.28 -27.23 -2.02
N LEU A 27 -12.44 -26.32 -1.54
CA LEU A 27 -12.90 -25.01 -1.06
C LEU A 27 -13.71 -24.24 -2.11
N SER A 28 -13.49 -24.51 -3.40
CA SER A 28 -14.25 -23.93 -4.52
C SER A 28 -15.74 -24.32 -4.54
N THR A 29 -16.15 -25.40 -3.86
CA THR A 29 -17.56 -25.79 -3.78
C THR A 29 -18.30 -25.10 -2.62
N VAL A 30 -17.56 -24.44 -1.72
CA VAL A 30 -18.15 -23.66 -0.63
C VAL A 30 -18.59 -22.30 -1.17
N PRO A 31 -19.82 -21.82 -0.86
CA PRO A 31 -20.27 -20.50 -1.29
C PRO A 31 -19.30 -19.40 -0.86
N LYS A 32 -19.04 -18.44 -1.76
CA LYS A 32 -18.05 -17.38 -1.53
C LYS A 32 -18.35 -16.56 -0.29
N GLU A 33 -19.63 -16.33 0.03
CA GLU A 33 -20.06 -15.59 1.21
C GLU A 33 -19.63 -16.31 2.49
N VAL A 34 -19.79 -17.63 2.53
CA VAL A 34 -19.35 -18.46 3.67
C VAL A 34 -17.83 -18.40 3.81
N LEU A 35 -17.09 -18.46 2.71
CA LEU A 35 -15.64 -18.33 2.76
C LEU A 35 -15.20 -16.96 3.29
N ILE A 36 -15.75 -15.88 2.75
CA ILE A 36 -15.32 -14.50 3.04
C ILE A 36 -15.80 -14.03 4.42
N ASP A 37 -17.02 -14.35 4.81
CA ASP A 37 -17.64 -13.83 6.03
C ASP A 37 -17.45 -14.76 7.25
N ASP A 38 -17.36 -16.08 7.03
CA ASP A 38 -17.31 -17.06 8.13
C ASP A 38 -15.96 -17.76 8.30
N LEU A 39 -15.18 -17.98 7.22
CA LEU A 39 -13.91 -18.70 7.31
C LEU A 39 -12.70 -17.77 7.37
N PHE A 40 -12.54 -16.91 6.37
CA PHE A 40 -11.38 -16.04 6.20
C PHE A 40 -11.07 -15.14 7.40
N PRO A 41 -12.05 -14.61 8.17
CA PRO A 41 -11.76 -13.81 9.37
C PRO A 41 -10.96 -14.56 10.46
N PHE A 42 -10.98 -15.89 10.45
CA PHE A 42 -10.28 -16.72 11.44
C PHE A 42 -8.94 -17.24 10.93
N LEU A 43 -8.59 -16.97 9.68
CA LEU A 43 -7.33 -17.38 9.09
C LEU A 43 -6.25 -16.35 9.41
N ASP A 44 -5.03 -16.84 9.68
CA ASP A 44 -3.88 -15.97 9.81
C ASP A 44 -3.43 -15.46 8.43
N LEU A 45 -2.55 -14.45 8.46
CA LEU A 45 -2.03 -13.85 7.24
C LEU A 45 -1.37 -14.88 6.32
N ASN A 46 -0.53 -15.77 6.87
CA ASN A 46 0.20 -16.75 6.08
C ASN A 46 -0.77 -17.70 5.34
N THR A 47 -1.82 -18.14 6.01
CA THR A 47 -2.84 -19.02 5.44
C THR A 47 -3.61 -18.30 4.34
N LEU A 48 -4.00 -17.04 4.54
CA LEU A 48 -4.68 -16.24 3.50
C LEU A 48 -3.81 -16.03 2.25
N ILE A 49 -2.51 -15.77 2.43
CA ILE A 49 -1.58 -15.62 1.32
C ILE A 49 -1.38 -16.94 0.58
N ASN A 50 -1.29 -18.06 1.30
CA ASN A 50 -1.21 -19.38 0.68
C ASN A 50 -2.48 -19.70 -0.12
N LEU A 51 -3.67 -19.45 0.45
CA LEU A 51 -4.95 -19.63 -0.26
C LEU A 51 -5.02 -18.80 -1.54
N ARG A 52 -4.54 -17.55 -1.49
CA ARG A 52 -4.47 -16.66 -2.65
C ARG A 52 -3.61 -17.23 -3.79
N ALA A 53 -2.61 -18.05 -3.48
CA ALA A 53 -1.73 -18.68 -4.47
C ALA A 53 -2.27 -20.01 -5.04
N THR A 54 -3.26 -20.62 -4.38
CA THR A 54 -3.76 -21.96 -4.73
C THR A 54 -4.59 -21.98 -6.02
N SER A 55 -5.44 -20.99 -6.25
CA SER A 55 -6.29 -20.93 -7.45
C SER A 55 -6.72 -19.50 -7.81
N LYS A 56 -7.16 -19.30 -9.06
CA LYS A 56 -7.70 -18.00 -9.52
C LYS A 56 -8.95 -17.56 -8.76
N GLU A 57 -9.79 -18.50 -8.35
CA GLU A 57 -11.01 -18.22 -7.59
C GLU A 57 -10.68 -17.77 -6.17
N LEU A 58 -9.82 -18.51 -5.47
CA LEU A 58 -9.37 -18.15 -4.12
C LEU A 58 -8.58 -16.85 -4.13
N TYR A 59 -7.77 -16.61 -5.18
CA TYR A 59 -7.13 -15.32 -5.41
C TYR A 59 -8.15 -14.18 -5.39
N HIS A 60 -9.24 -14.33 -6.14
CA HIS A 60 -10.30 -13.32 -6.21
C HIS A 60 -11.02 -13.14 -4.86
N PHE A 61 -11.36 -14.23 -4.17
CA PHE A 61 -12.06 -14.18 -2.89
C PHE A 61 -11.21 -13.54 -1.80
N VAL A 62 -9.93 -13.89 -1.71
CA VAL A 62 -9.00 -13.25 -0.76
C VAL A 62 -8.88 -11.75 -1.07
N ASN A 63 -8.84 -11.36 -2.35
CA ASN A 63 -8.78 -9.94 -2.70
C ASN A 63 -10.05 -9.18 -2.33
N ILE A 64 -11.24 -9.77 -2.51
CA ILE A 64 -12.51 -9.20 -2.03
C ILE A 64 -12.47 -9.03 -0.52
N PHE A 65 -12.03 -10.07 0.20
CA PHE A 65 -11.93 -10.04 1.66
C PHE A 65 -11.00 -8.92 2.15
N LEU A 66 -9.82 -8.77 1.54
CA LEU A 66 -8.84 -7.73 1.88
C LEU A 66 -9.20 -6.33 1.37
N LYS A 67 -10.20 -6.20 0.48
CA LYS A 67 -10.77 -4.91 0.07
C LYS A 67 -11.59 -4.27 1.18
N ILE A 68 -12.21 -5.10 2.03
CA ILE A 68 -13.03 -4.62 3.14
C ILE A 68 -12.11 -4.02 4.20
N GLU A 69 -12.27 -2.72 4.46
CA GLU A 69 -11.39 -1.97 5.36
C GLU A 69 -11.26 -2.61 6.75
N ARG A 70 -12.37 -3.13 7.30
CA ARG A 70 -12.37 -3.83 8.59
C ARG A 70 -11.42 -5.02 8.59
N ASN A 71 -11.45 -5.84 7.54
CA ASN A 71 -10.62 -7.04 7.43
C ASN A 71 -9.16 -6.66 7.18
N ALA A 72 -8.93 -5.66 6.31
CA ALA A 72 -7.61 -5.11 6.05
C ALA A 72 -6.95 -4.58 7.34
N LYS A 73 -7.71 -3.88 8.20
CA LYS A 73 -7.23 -3.40 9.51
C LYS A 73 -6.87 -4.53 10.47
N ILE A 74 -7.54 -5.68 10.41
CA ILE A 74 -7.25 -6.82 11.30
C ILE A 74 -5.96 -7.52 10.82
N ILE A 75 -5.86 -7.77 9.52
CA ILE A 75 -4.74 -8.49 8.91
C ILE A 75 -3.49 -7.61 8.77
N GLY A 76 -3.66 -6.30 8.60
CA GLY A 76 -2.59 -5.35 8.31
C GLY A 76 -2.15 -5.31 6.85
N LEU A 77 -2.95 -5.91 5.95
CA LEU A 77 -2.75 -5.87 4.50
C LEU A 77 -3.99 -5.36 3.79
N THR A 78 -3.79 -4.69 2.67
CA THR A 78 -4.88 -4.29 1.77
C THR A 78 -4.49 -4.56 0.32
N VAL A 79 -5.51 -4.58 -0.54
CA VAL A 79 -5.36 -4.72 -1.97
C VAL A 79 -5.51 -3.35 -2.62
N LEU A 80 -4.54 -2.99 -3.46
CA LEU A 80 -4.61 -1.81 -4.31
C LEU A 80 -5.09 -2.21 -5.70
N TYR A 81 -6.11 -1.54 -6.22
CA TYR A 81 -6.72 -1.87 -7.51
C TYR A 81 -6.21 -0.93 -8.60
N LYS A 82 -6.29 -1.37 -9.84
CA LYS A 82 -6.07 -0.51 -10.99
C LYS A 82 -6.98 0.72 -10.89
N ASP A 83 -6.49 1.84 -11.41
CA ASP A 83 -7.17 3.13 -11.43
C ASP A 83 -7.39 3.73 -10.02
N SER A 84 -6.84 3.11 -8.98
CA SER A 84 -6.80 3.71 -7.64
C SER A 84 -5.82 4.87 -7.62
N HIS A 85 -6.28 5.98 -7.05
CA HIS A 85 -5.53 7.21 -6.91
C HIS A 85 -4.97 7.36 -5.49
N PHE A 86 -3.69 7.70 -5.38
CA PHE A 86 -3.01 7.93 -4.12
C PHE A 86 -2.07 9.13 -4.20
N TYR A 87 -1.73 9.66 -3.02
CA TYR A 87 -0.64 10.60 -2.84
C TYR A 87 0.56 9.83 -2.26
N ALA A 88 1.62 9.72 -3.06
CA ALA A 88 2.84 9.04 -2.70
C ALA A 88 3.83 10.02 -2.04
N VAL A 89 4.34 9.62 -0.88
CA VAL A 89 5.45 10.29 -0.20
C VAL A 89 6.68 9.39 -0.31
N GLY A 90 7.69 9.88 -1.01
CA GLY A 90 8.99 9.24 -1.17
C GLY A 90 9.93 9.56 -0.01
N LYS A 91 11.22 9.29 -0.18
CA LYS A 91 12.27 9.66 0.78
C LYS A 91 12.61 11.14 0.73
N ASN A 92 13.33 11.58 1.76
CA ASN A 92 13.91 12.91 1.83
C ASN A 92 14.86 13.16 0.66
N VAL A 93 14.70 14.32 0.03
CA VAL A 93 15.65 14.91 -0.89
C VAL A 93 16.18 16.20 -0.25
N ALA A 94 17.46 16.49 -0.44
CA ALA A 94 18.09 17.69 0.08
C ALA A 94 17.79 18.88 -0.85
N TYR A 95 17.25 19.94 -0.29
CA TYR A 95 16.92 21.18 -0.97
C TYR A 95 17.77 22.33 -0.42
N LYS A 96 18.16 23.26 -1.30
CA LYS A 96 18.78 24.52 -0.91
C LYS A 96 17.72 25.49 -0.37
N VAL A 97 18.03 26.13 0.75
CA VAL A 97 17.27 27.28 1.25
C VAL A 97 17.62 28.46 0.33
N PHE A 98 16.63 28.98 -0.41
CA PHE A 98 16.80 30.28 -1.07
C PHE A 98 16.87 31.35 0.02
N SER A 99 18.03 31.97 0.16
CA SER A 99 18.19 33.17 0.98
C SER A 99 18.33 34.38 0.06
N ASP A 100 17.53 35.41 0.31
CA ASP A 100 17.60 36.71 -0.37
C ASP A 100 18.78 37.57 0.13
N SER A 101 19.60 37.04 1.05
CA SER A 101 20.76 37.74 1.61
C SER A 101 21.96 37.68 0.67
N ILE A 102 22.49 38.86 0.32
CA ILE A 102 23.76 39.02 -0.40
C ILE A 102 24.92 38.34 0.35
N TRP A 103 24.88 38.28 1.68
CA TRP A 103 25.90 37.59 2.49
C TRP A 103 25.83 36.07 2.34
N ASP A 104 24.63 35.52 2.16
CA ASP A 104 24.46 34.09 1.91
C ASP A 104 24.90 33.73 0.49
N ALA A 105 24.74 34.61 -0.50
CA ALA A 105 25.29 34.39 -1.84
C ALA A 105 26.82 34.31 -1.86
N ILE A 106 27.50 35.11 -1.02
CA ILE A 106 28.97 35.15 -0.92
C ILE A 106 29.51 33.96 -0.11
N LEU A 107 28.83 33.56 0.98
CA LEU A 107 29.24 32.43 1.83
C LEU A 107 28.87 31.06 1.23
N ASN A 108 27.81 31.00 0.42
CA ASN A 108 27.32 29.75 -0.19
C ASN A 108 28.09 29.29 -1.43
N ASP A 109 29.03 30.08 -1.96
CA ASP A 109 29.83 29.73 -3.14
C ASP A 109 30.78 28.53 -2.87
N SER A 110 31.08 28.27 -1.59
CA SER A 110 31.88 27.11 -1.13
C SER A 110 31.07 25.82 -0.94
N PHE A 111 29.74 25.88 -0.93
CA PHE A 111 28.88 24.71 -0.81
C PHE A 111 28.51 24.23 -2.21
N LYS A 112 28.71 22.94 -2.51
CA LYS A 112 28.25 22.36 -3.78
C LYS A 112 26.78 22.76 -3.99
N ASN A 113 26.47 23.39 -5.12
CA ASN A 113 25.08 23.63 -5.51
C ASN A 113 24.38 22.26 -5.58
N ILE A 114 23.48 22.00 -4.64
CA ILE A 114 22.57 20.85 -4.68
C ILE A 114 21.31 21.38 -5.36
N ASP A 115 21.35 21.46 -6.68
CA ASP A 115 20.14 21.63 -7.47
C ASP A 115 19.46 20.28 -7.54
N VAL A 116 18.24 20.19 -7.00
CA VAL A 116 17.46 18.95 -7.02
C VAL A 116 17.19 18.57 -8.47
N THR A 117 17.72 17.43 -8.88
CA THR A 117 17.51 16.92 -10.23
C THR A 117 16.23 16.09 -10.30
N PRO A 118 15.64 15.93 -11.50
CA PRO A 118 14.55 14.97 -11.70
C PRO A 118 14.92 13.54 -11.27
N ASP A 119 16.19 13.17 -11.33
CA ASP A 119 16.66 11.84 -10.92
C ASP A 119 16.70 11.69 -9.40
N ASP A 120 17.02 12.75 -8.64
CA ASP A 120 16.90 12.74 -7.17
C ASP A 120 15.45 12.51 -6.73
N ILE A 121 14.51 13.20 -7.40
CA ILE A 121 13.08 13.03 -7.16
C ILE A 121 12.65 11.60 -7.50
N ARG A 122 13.05 11.05 -8.65
CA ARG A 122 12.75 9.65 -9.02
C ARG A 122 13.33 8.65 -8.01
N ASN A 123 14.58 8.83 -7.60
CA ASN A 123 15.26 7.99 -6.62
C ASN A 123 14.59 8.03 -5.24
N SER A 124 13.90 9.13 -4.90
CA SER A 124 13.13 9.21 -3.66
C SER A 124 12.01 8.16 -3.60
N PHE A 125 11.48 7.70 -4.75
CA PHE A 125 10.39 6.72 -4.83
C PHE A 125 10.86 5.28 -5.07
N SER A 126 12.16 5.04 -5.32
CA SER A 126 12.66 3.69 -5.66
C SER A 126 12.86 2.77 -4.46
N SER A 127 13.04 3.31 -3.27
CA SER A 127 13.46 2.54 -2.10
C SER A 127 12.38 2.39 -1.02
N GLY A 128 11.12 2.49 -1.45
CA GLY A 128 9.92 2.39 -0.63
C GLY A 128 9.13 3.69 -0.59
N VAL A 129 7.81 3.57 -0.67
CA VAL A 129 6.88 4.70 -0.76
C VAL A 129 5.76 4.52 0.25
N THR A 130 5.37 5.63 0.87
CA THR A 130 4.16 5.68 1.69
C THR A 130 3.03 6.34 0.89
N LEU A 131 1.98 5.58 0.62
CA LEU A 131 0.78 6.02 -0.08
C LEU A 131 -0.27 6.51 0.92
N PHE A 132 -0.88 7.64 0.58
CA PHE A 132 -1.96 8.26 1.33
C PHE A 132 -3.21 8.39 0.46
N LYS A 133 -4.39 8.14 1.03
CA LYS A 133 -5.67 8.40 0.34
C LYS A 133 -6.01 9.89 0.26
N SER A 134 -5.36 10.74 1.05
CA SER A 134 -5.63 12.17 1.13
C SER A 134 -4.33 12.97 1.00
N GLU A 135 -4.36 13.99 0.15
CA GLU A 135 -3.27 14.95 -0.02
C GLU A 135 -2.90 15.64 1.30
N LYS A 136 -3.91 15.98 2.10
CA LYS A 136 -3.72 16.64 3.40
C LYS A 136 -2.85 15.79 4.32
N ALA A 137 -3.14 14.49 4.42
CA ALA A 137 -2.39 13.56 5.25
C ALA A 137 -0.95 13.38 4.74
N ALA A 138 -0.76 13.32 3.41
CA ALA A 138 0.58 13.28 2.80
C ALA A 138 1.38 14.56 3.12
N LYS A 139 0.78 15.73 2.97
CA LYS A 139 1.40 17.02 3.31
C LYS A 139 1.73 17.15 4.80
N GLU A 140 0.88 16.61 5.68
CA GLU A 140 1.16 16.55 7.13
C GLU A 140 2.32 15.60 7.47
N LYS A 141 2.48 14.49 6.74
CA LYS A 141 3.65 13.61 6.86
C LYS A 141 4.92 14.35 6.44
N ILE A 142 4.90 14.99 5.27
CA ILE A 142 6.02 15.78 4.75
C ILE A 142 6.43 16.84 5.77
N LYS A 143 5.50 17.66 6.28
CA LYS A 143 5.80 18.69 7.28
C LYS A 143 6.46 18.15 8.55
N ARG A 144 6.11 16.93 8.96
CA ARG A 144 6.70 16.29 10.15
C ARG A 144 8.11 15.74 9.89
N GLU A 145 8.41 15.37 8.66
CA GLU A 145 9.69 14.78 8.25
C GLU A 145 10.64 15.79 7.59
N THR A 146 10.15 16.99 7.26
CA THR A 146 11.00 18.10 6.87
C THR A 146 11.90 18.49 8.02
N SER A 147 13.21 18.43 7.80
CA SER A 147 14.22 18.79 8.78
C SER A 147 15.22 19.77 8.18
N THR A 148 15.52 20.83 8.91
CA THR A 148 16.57 21.78 8.54
C THR A 148 17.91 21.26 9.05
N PHE A 149 18.85 21.00 8.15
CA PHE A 149 20.16 20.47 8.52
C PHE A 149 21.14 21.60 8.89
N ASN A 150 21.03 22.76 8.22
CA ASN A 150 21.71 24.02 8.53
C ASN A 150 20.95 25.21 7.90
N GLN A 151 21.44 26.46 8.05
CA GLN A 151 20.77 27.65 7.49
C GLN A 151 20.62 27.63 5.95
N VAL A 152 21.28 26.70 5.26
CA VAL A 152 21.44 26.67 3.80
C VAL A 152 20.77 25.44 3.16
N LEU A 153 20.55 24.37 3.92
CA LEU A 153 20.02 23.09 3.45
C LEU A 153 18.89 22.60 4.35
N TYR A 154 17.80 22.20 3.72
CA TYR A 154 16.72 21.47 4.36
C TYR A 154 16.43 20.19 3.59
N GLU A 155 16.10 19.14 4.31
CA GLU A 155 15.64 17.89 3.71
C GLU A 155 14.13 17.82 3.79
N LYS A 156 13.48 17.41 2.70
CA LYS A 156 12.03 17.27 2.63
C LYS A 156 11.69 16.01 1.81
N PRO A 157 10.72 15.20 2.23
CA PRO A 157 10.22 14.12 1.38
C PRO A 157 9.50 14.65 0.14
N CYS A 158 9.71 14.00 -1.01
CA CYS A 158 9.01 14.35 -2.25
C CYS A 158 7.55 13.90 -2.25
N LEU A 159 6.68 14.69 -2.89
CA LEU A 159 5.27 14.39 -3.07
C LEU A 159 4.95 14.09 -4.53
N ALA A 160 4.21 13.02 -4.77
CA ALA A 160 3.64 12.74 -6.07
C ALA A 160 2.19 12.29 -5.97
N SER A 161 1.41 12.57 -7.00
CA SER A 161 0.14 11.90 -7.27
C SER A 161 0.41 10.64 -8.09
N VAL A 162 -0.22 9.54 -7.71
CA VAL A 162 -0.01 8.23 -8.33
C VAL A 162 -1.35 7.60 -8.71
N ASN A 163 -1.48 7.23 -9.98
CA ASN A 163 -2.57 6.39 -10.48
C ASN A 163 -2.01 5.01 -10.83
N LEU A 164 -2.54 3.96 -10.22
CA LEU A 164 -2.11 2.60 -10.50
C LEU A 164 -2.60 2.13 -11.87
N GLN A 165 -1.71 1.54 -12.68
CA GLN A 165 -2.06 1.05 -14.01
C GLN A 165 -2.32 -0.46 -14.05
N GLU A 166 -1.94 -1.17 -12.99
CA GLU A 166 -2.13 -2.61 -12.85
C GLU A 166 -2.96 -2.94 -11.61
N ASP A 167 -3.64 -4.08 -11.71
CA ASP A 167 -4.49 -4.60 -10.65
C ASP A 167 -3.67 -5.35 -9.57
N VAL A 168 -4.08 -5.14 -8.32
CA VAL A 168 -3.76 -5.96 -7.14
C VAL A 168 -2.28 -6.01 -6.78
N ILE A 169 -1.81 -4.91 -6.21
CA ILE A 169 -0.62 -4.90 -5.33
C ILE A 169 -1.11 -5.19 -3.92
N LEU A 170 -0.61 -6.26 -3.29
CA LEU A 170 -0.75 -6.43 -1.85
C LEU A 170 0.17 -5.44 -1.16
N ALA A 171 -0.41 -4.60 -0.33
CA ALA A 171 0.31 -3.54 0.35
C ALA A 171 0.11 -3.61 1.86
N LYS A 172 1.15 -3.25 2.60
CA LYS A 172 1.14 -3.28 4.06
C LYS A 172 0.51 -1.99 4.57
N LEU A 173 -0.38 -2.09 5.55
CA LEU A 173 -0.89 -0.92 6.25
C LEU A 173 0.13 -0.45 7.29
N GLU A 174 0.27 0.87 7.45
CA GLU A 174 1.08 1.42 8.54
C GLU A 174 0.39 1.13 9.88
N ARG A 175 1.17 0.76 10.90
CA ARG A 175 0.65 0.47 12.25
C ARG A 175 0.86 1.67 13.14
N ASP A 176 -0.21 2.18 13.74
CA ASP A 176 -0.18 3.21 14.77
C ASP A 176 -0.46 2.60 16.17
N LYS A 177 -0.68 3.45 17.17
CA LYS A 177 -0.96 3.03 18.57
C LYS A 177 -2.30 2.32 18.74
N ILE A 178 -3.23 2.50 17.80
CA ILE A 178 -4.61 1.99 17.85
C ILE A 178 -4.75 0.73 16.99
N GLY A 179 -3.97 0.60 15.93
CA GLY A 179 -3.96 -0.57 15.06
C GLY A 179 -3.36 -0.26 13.70
N TYR A 180 -3.79 -0.99 12.67
CA TYR A 180 -3.40 -0.69 11.30
C TYR A 180 -4.27 0.44 10.72
N ASN A 181 -3.63 1.43 10.08
CA ASN A 181 -4.28 2.56 9.47
C ASN A 181 -4.54 2.31 7.97
N PRO A 182 -5.79 2.23 7.52
CA PRO A 182 -6.14 1.92 6.12
C PRO A 182 -5.92 3.10 5.18
N ASN A 183 -5.62 4.28 5.71
CA ASN A 183 -5.40 5.49 4.94
C ASN A 183 -3.91 5.73 4.65
N ILE A 184 -3.02 4.94 5.27
CA ILE A 184 -1.58 5.03 5.12
C ILE A 184 -1.02 3.65 4.80
N ILE A 185 -0.43 3.53 3.62
CA ILE A 185 -0.11 2.25 3.00
C ILE A 185 1.36 2.28 2.61
N PHE A 186 2.15 1.35 3.12
CA PHE A 186 3.54 1.20 2.75
C PHE A 186 3.69 0.18 1.63
N VAL A 187 4.38 0.58 0.57
CA VAL A 187 4.75 -0.28 -0.55
C VAL A 187 6.25 -0.20 -0.78
N GLN A 188 6.90 -1.34 -0.98
CA GLN A 188 8.32 -1.35 -1.36
C GLN A 188 8.50 -0.88 -2.81
N ARG A 189 7.58 -1.26 -3.69
CA ARG A 189 7.58 -0.92 -5.12
C ARG A 189 6.14 -0.63 -5.57
N LEU A 190 5.96 0.43 -6.36
CA LEU A 190 4.66 0.86 -6.86
C LEU A 190 4.15 0.09 -8.07
N GLY A 191 4.97 -0.78 -8.67
CA GLY A 191 4.63 -1.46 -9.92
C GLY A 191 4.50 -0.47 -11.08
N LYS A 192 3.66 -0.79 -12.07
CA LYS A 192 3.33 0.16 -13.15
C LYS A 192 2.29 1.18 -12.68
N CYS A 193 2.66 2.45 -12.77
CA CYS A 193 1.79 3.55 -12.38
C CYS A 193 2.10 4.81 -13.19
N GLN A 194 1.13 5.71 -13.26
CA GLN A 194 1.34 7.07 -13.72
C GLN A 194 1.69 7.92 -12.50
N ILE A 195 2.83 8.60 -12.54
CA ILE A 195 3.30 9.47 -11.46
C ILE A 195 3.28 10.92 -11.96
N GLN A 196 2.65 11.80 -11.20
CA GLN A 196 2.71 13.25 -11.39
C GLN A 196 3.36 13.86 -10.15
N TYR A 197 4.57 14.41 -10.30
CA TYR A 197 5.26 15.08 -9.21
C TYR A 197 4.54 16.38 -8.85
N LEU A 198 4.31 16.61 -7.57
CA LEU A 198 3.58 17.77 -7.04
C LEU A 198 4.50 18.77 -6.32
N ASP A 199 5.83 18.61 -6.43
CA ASP A 199 6.78 19.53 -5.83
C ASP A 199 6.88 20.83 -6.65
N ASP A 200 6.81 21.97 -5.94
CA ASP A 200 6.63 23.32 -6.48
C ASP A 200 7.81 23.84 -7.34
N ILE A 201 8.90 23.08 -7.46
CA ILE A 201 10.18 23.56 -8.00
C ILE A 201 10.43 23.09 -9.44
N VAL A 202 9.79 21.99 -9.87
CA VAL A 202 9.95 21.47 -11.23
C VAL A 202 8.60 21.04 -11.77
N SER A 203 8.10 21.77 -12.78
CA SER A 203 6.96 21.33 -13.59
C SER A 203 7.40 20.13 -14.45
N ILE A 204 7.46 18.94 -13.86
CA ILE A 204 7.78 17.72 -14.58
C ILE A 204 6.49 17.23 -15.23
N GLU A 205 6.40 17.36 -16.55
CA GLU A 205 5.36 16.71 -17.36
C GLU A 205 5.33 15.22 -17.04
N SER A 206 4.13 14.65 -17.01
CA SER A 206 3.86 13.26 -16.65
C SER A 206 4.79 12.30 -17.40
N VAL A 207 5.75 11.70 -16.69
CA VAL A 207 6.62 10.69 -17.27
C VAL A 207 5.94 9.34 -17.09
N PRO A 208 5.68 8.56 -18.15
CA PRO A 208 5.29 7.18 -18.00
C PRO A 208 6.48 6.41 -17.42
N VAL A 209 6.52 6.23 -16.10
CA VAL A 209 7.54 5.41 -15.47
C VAL A 209 7.14 3.96 -15.65
N SER A 210 7.69 3.34 -16.70
CA SER A 210 7.71 1.90 -16.81
C SER A 210 8.75 1.41 -15.79
N GLU A 211 8.25 0.92 -14.66
CA GLU A 211 9.00 0.28 -13.57
C GLU A 211 9.87 1.24 -12.75
N VAL A 212 9.38 1.60 -11.56
CA VAL A 212 10.25 1.99 -10.45
C VAL A 212 10.79 0.69 -9.83
N ILE A 213 12.01 0.30 -10.24
CA ILE A 213 12.74 -0.90 -9.78
C ILE A 213 13.26 -0.71 -8.35
#